data_AF-A0A7L4R0P0-F1
#
_entry.id   AF-A0A7L4R0P0-F1
#
_cell.length_a   1.000
_cell.length_b   1.000
_cell.length_c   1.000
_cell.angle_alpha   90.00
_cell.angle_beta   90.00
_cell.angle_gamma   90.00
#
_symmetry.space_group_name_H-M   'P 1'
#
loop_
_entity.id
_entity.type
_entity.pdbx_description
1 polymer ?
#
loop_
_entity_poly.entity_id
_entity_poly.type
_entity_poly.pdbx_seq_one_letter_code
_entity_poly.pdbx_strand_id
1 'polypeptide(L)'
;DTRSIHETSLIVILKLLEKEPDNGIYLDIFRNILIEMEKLLVLDSPDAEKEADYNVLISMYEKLFRMVPVDLSYRTKIATLYDEKGRFLMKAGRTEDARQSYNMSLSMRDDLIKMGESPLLHEFGIASIKNNLGTLLAQEGQFGDAKTMFEESLGGYMGLFDRIPDDPAYEYGAALTLNNLAKLLADMDRHEDAKHIYESALEIYVGLLKLEPEKVSYKKHAARTLENLASLLGKMGREEDSLCMYESSRELLEEIQ
;
A
#
# COMPACT_ATOMS: atom_id res chain seq x y z
N ASP A 1 21.00 22.01 0.37
CA ASP A 1 19.88 21.09 0.13
C ASP A 1 20.08 19.85 0.99
N THR A 2 19.05 19.43 1.72
CA THR A 2 19.08 18.32 2.69
C THR A 2 19.48 17.00 2.01
N ARG A 3 19.07 16.80 0.75
CA ARG A 3 19.48 15.65 -0.07
C ARG A 3 21.00 15.52 -0.21
N SER A 4 21.66 16.62 -0.55
CA SER A 4 23.12 16.69 -0.72
C SER A 4 23.90 16.38 0.58
N ILE A 5 23.33 16.70 1.74
CA ILE A 5 23.92 16.37 3.05
C ILE A 5 23.92 14.86 3.27
N HIS A 6 22.81 14.17 2.97
CA HIS A 6 22.73 12.72 3.11
C HIS A 6 23.62 11.99 2.11
N GLU A 7 23.68 12.45 0.86
CA GLU A 7 24.62 11.89 -0.14
C GLU A 7 26.07 12.01 0.30
N THR A 8 26.46 13.18 0.82
CA THR A 8 27.82 13.39 1.36
C THR A 8 28.07 12.49 2.57
N SER A 9 27.10 12.37 3.46
CA SER A 9 27.18 11.51 4.65
C SER A 9 27.31 10.03 4.27
N LEU A 10 26.59 9.58 3.25
CA LEU A 10 26.71 8.24 2.67
C LEU A 10 28.11 7.98 2.11
N ILE A 11 28.68 8.93 1.35
CA ILE A 11 30.04 8.79 0.82
C ILE A 11 31.06 8.65 1.96
N VAL A 12 30.93 9.44 3.01
CA VAL A 12 31.85 9.40 4.16
C VAL A 12 31.71 8.07 4.90
N ILE A 13 30.48 7.65 5.24
CA ILE A 13 30.28 6.43 6.02
C ILE A 13 30.67 5.18 5.25
N LEU A 14 30.43 5.13 3.93
CA LEU A 14 30.86 4.02 3.09
C LEU A 14 32.39 3.91 3.03
N LYS A 15 33.13 5.03 2.96
CA LYS A 15 34.60 5.01 3.02
C LYS A 15 35.15 4.54 4.37
N LEU A 16 34.43 4.81 5.46
CA LEU A 16 34.79 4.30 6.78
C LEU A 16 34.55 2.79 6.86
N LEU A 17 33.40 2.32 6.37
CA LEU A 17 33.06 0.89 6.30
C LEU A 17 33.95 0.11 5.33
N GLU A 18 34.50 0.72 4.29
CA GLU A 18 35.52 0.08 3.44
C GLU A 18 36.79 -0.27 4.21
N LYS A 19 37.14 0.53 5.23
CA LYS A 19 38.33 0.29 6.08
C LYS A 19 38.03 -0.63 7.26
N GLU A 20 36.84 -0.46 7.84
CA GLU A 20 36.40 -1.19 9.03
C GLU A 20 34.96 -1.72 8.81
N PRO A 21 34.79 -2.80 8.04
CA PRO A 21 33.47 -3.28 7.60
C PRO A 21 32.58 -3.78 8.73
N ASP A 22 33.20 -4.31 9.80
CA ASP A 22 32.50 -4.86 10.96
C ASP A 22 32.34 -3.83 12.10
N ASN A 23 32.66 -2.54 11.86
CA ASN A 23 32.53 -1.51 12.87
C ASN A 23 31.04 -1.19 13.13
N GLY A 24 30.54 -1.65 14.28
CA GLY A 24 29.14 -1.47 14.67
C GLY A 24 28.69 0.00 14.74
N ILE A 25 29.57 0.91 15.15
CA ILE A 25 29.24 2.35 15.20
C ILE A 25 29.01 2.88 13.79
N TYR A 26 29.85 2.48 12.83
CA TYR A 26 29.69 2.93 11.45
C TYR A 26 28.45 2.33 10.79
N LEU A 27 28.14 1.07 11.08
CA LEU A 27 26.90 0.42 10.61
C LEU A 27 25.66 1.11 11.20
N ASP A 28 25.67 1.48 12.47
CA ASP A 28 24.57 2.21 13.12
C ASP A 28 24.38 3.61 12.51
N ILE A 29 25.48 4.34 12.27
CA ILE A 29 25.43 5.65 11.58
C ILE A 29 24.85 5.47 10.17
N PHE A 30 25.31 4.46 9.43
CA PHE A 30 24.81 4.19 8.09
C PHE A 30 23.30 3.90 8.11
N ARG A 31 22.84 3.03 9.01
CA ARG A 31 21.41 2.76 9.21
C ARG A 31 20.62 4.02 9.53
N ASN A 32 21.11 4.86 10.44
CA ASN A 32 20.42 6.10 10.83
C ASN A 32 20.30 7.09 9.67
N ILE A 33 21.35 7.20 8.82
CA ILE A 33 21.28 8.01 7.60
C ILE A 33 20.14 7.53 6.69
N LEU A 34 19.98 6.21 6.50
CA LEU A 34 18.90 5.66 5.67
C LEU A 34 17.51 5.92 6.26
N ILE A 35 17.36 5.82 7.57
CA ILE A 35 16.09 6.13 8.26
C ILE A 35 15.70 7.60 8.05
N GLU A 36 16.65 8.53 8.13
CA GLU A 36 16.37 9.96 7.86
C GLU A 36 16.03 10.20 6.38
N MET A 37 16.70 9.51 5.46
CA MET A 37 16.37 9.58 4.03
C MET A 37 14.97 9.05 3.72
N GLU A 38 14.53 7.96 4.38
CA GLU A 38 13.14 7.48 4.29
C GLU A 38 12.13 8.54 4.72
N LYS A 39 12.37 9.23 5.85
CA LYS A 39 11.47 10.29 6.33
C LYS A 39 11.36 11.43 5.31
N LEU A 40 12.48 11.85 4.73
CA LEU A 40 12.50 12.89 3.71
C LEU A 40 11.80 12.47 2.42
N LEU A 41 11.93 11.20 2.03
CA LEU A 41 11.22 10.67 0.87
C LEU A 41 9.70 10.80 1.02
N VAL A 42 9.18 10.57 2.22
CA VAL A 42 7.75 10.68 2.53
C VAL A 42 7.29 12.14 2.60
N LEU A 43 8.08 13.03 3.19
CA LEU A 43 7.67 14.40 3.51
C LEU A 43 7.94 15.43 2.40
N ASP A 44 9.10 15.34 1.74
CA ASP A 44 9.68 16.49 1.03
C ASP A 44 10.23 16.19 -0.37
N SER A 45 10.31 14.92 -0.79
CA SER A 45 10.90 14.62 -2.10
C SER A 45 10.00 15.12 -3.25
N PRO A 46 10.53 15.89 -4.23
CA PRO A 46 9.78 16.25 -5.42
C PRO A 46 9.42 15.00 -6.23
N ASP A 47 8.25 14.97 -6.87
CA ASP A 47 7.84 13.81 -7.69
C ASP A 47 8.85 13.48 -8.80
N ALA A 48 9.61 14.47 -9.28
CA ALA A 48 10.69 14.25 -10.27
C ALA A 48 11.90 13.47 -9.72
N GLU A 49 12.12 13.47 -8.39
CA GLU A 49 13.30 12.91 -7.75
C GLU A 49 12.99 11.66 -6.91
N LYS A 50 11.72 11.47 -6.51
CA LYS A 50 11.26 10.33 -5.69
C LYS A 50 11.73 8.97 -6.19
N GLU A 51 11.67 8.71 -7.48
CA GLU A 51 12.10 7.42 -8.03
C GLU A 51 13.60 7.19 -7.81
N ALA A 52 14.42 8.22 -8.02
CA ALA A 52 15.85 8.15 -7.78
C ALA A 52 16.14 7.90 -6.29
N ASP A 53 15.39 8.55 -5.40
CA ASP A 53 15.53 8.36 -3.95
C ASP A 53 15.15 6.94 -3.51
N TYR A 54 14.06 6.36 -4.04
CA TYR A 54 13.73 4.94 -3.84
C TYR A 54 14.89 4.03 -4.28
N ASN A 55 15.46 4.28 -5.46
CA ASN A 55 16.55 3.47 -6.00
C ASN A 55 17.81 3.56 -5.11
N VAL A 56 18.14 4.76 -4.61
CA VAL A 56 19.27 4.96 -3.69
C VAL A 56 19.02 4.21 -2.39
N LEU A 57 17.86 4.38 -1.75
CA LEU A 57 17.52 3.69 -0.51
C LEU A 57 17.56 2.17 -0.64
N ILE A 58 16.98 1.61 -1.71
CA ILE A 58 17.01 0.18 -2.00
C ILE A 58 18.47 -0.29 -2.12
N SER A 59 19.27 0.39 -2.94
CA SER A 59 20.69 0.03 -3.14
C SER A 59 21.51 0.10 -1.85
N MET A 60 21.22 1.07 -0.99
CA MET A 60 21.93 1.23 0.28
C MET A 60 21.50 0.17 1.30
N TYR A 61 20.21 -0.17 1.38
CA TYR A 61 19.77 -1.28 2.23
C TYR A 61 20.31 -2.63 1.75
N GLU A 62 20.47 -2.84 0.44
CA GLU A 62 21.15 -4.02 -0.10
C GLU A 62 22.64 -4.07 0.27
N LYS A 63 23.32 -2.92 0.35
CA LYS A 63 24.70 -2.85 0.84
C LYS A 63 24.76 -3.19 2.33
N LEU A 64 23.86 -2.63 3.12
CA LEU A 64 23.80 -2.87 4.56
C LEU A 64 23.48 -4.34 4.86
N PHE A 65 22.56 -4.95 4.13
CA PHE A 65 22.28 -6.39 4.22
C PHE A 65 23.49 -7.26 3.83
N ARG A 66 24.27 -6.86 2.81
CA ARG A 66 25.51 -7.58 2.47
C ARG A 66 26.58 -7.51 3.57
N MET A 67 26.62 -6.41 4.32
CA MET A 67 27.52 -6.25 5.46
C MET A 67 27.03 -7.02 6.69
N VAL A 68 25.70 -7.10 6.88
CA VAL A 68 25.08 -7.78 8.02
C VAL A 68 23.96 -8.73 7.54
N PRO A 69 24.30 -9.89 6.94
CA PRO A 69 23.32 -10.77 6.28
C PRO A 69 22.34 -11.45 7.24
N VAL A 70 22.65 -11.44 8.53
CA VAL A 70 21.81 -12.03 9.58
C VAL A 70 20.62 -11.13 9.95
N ASP A 71 20.70 -9.83 9.65
CA ASP A 71 19.62 -8.89 9.94
C ASP A 71 18.65 -8.81 8.76
N LEU A 72 17.59 -9.61 8.84
CA LEU A 72 16.54 -9.66 7.81
C LEU A 72 15.66 -8.40 7.77
N SER A 73 15.76 -7.51 8.77
CA SER A 73 14.99 -6.26 8.78
C SER A 73 15.35 -5.36 7.60
N TYR A 74 16.57 -5.45 7.07
CA TYR A 74 16.96 -4.72 5.86
C TYR A 74 16.27 -5.27 4.60
N ARG A 75 16.08 -6.59 4.49
CA ARG A 75 15.26 -7.17 3.40
C ARG A 75 13.79 -6.76 3.53
N THR A 76 13.27 -6.70 4.75
CA THR A 76 11.93 -6.16 5.03
C THR A 76 11.81 -4.71 4.59
N LYS A 77 12.82 -3.87 4.84
CA LYS A 77 12.87 -2.48 4.35
C LYS A 77 12.87 -2.40 2.83
N ILE A 78 13.69 -3.20 2.15
CA ILE A 78 13.74 -3.23 0.68
C ILE A 78 12.37 -3.64 0.09
N ALA A 79 11.73 -4.67 0.65
CA ALA A 79 10.40 -5.10 0.21
C ALA A 79 9.35 -3.99 0.36
N THR A 80 9.38 -3.23 1.47
CA THR A 80 8.48 -2.09 1.67
C THR A 80 8.76 -0.95 0.68
N LEU A 81 10.04 -0.62 0.44
CA LEU A 81 10.41 0.41 -0.54
C LEU A 81 9.96 0.06 -1.97
N TYR A 82 10.04 -1.22 -2.36
CA TYR A 82 9.53 -1.66 -3.67
C TYR A 82 8.01 -1.52 -3.79
N ASP A 83 7.26 -1.82 -2.74
CA ASP A 83 5.80 -1.63 -2.70
C ASP A 83 5.44 -0.14 -2.78
N GLU A 84 6.09 0.70 -1.98
CA GLU A 84 5.91 2.16 -2.02
C GLU A 84 6.26 2.78 -3.38
N LYS A 85 7.40 2.35 -3.96
CA LYS A 85 7.80 2.73 -5.32
C LYS A 85 6.74 2.30 -6.34
N GLY A 86 6.18 1.09 -6.20
CA GLY A 86 5.09 0.60 -7.05
C GLY A 86 3.86 1.51 -6.99
N ARG A 87 3.42 1.91 -5.79
CA ARG A 87 2.30 2.85 -5.62
C ARG A 87 2.59 4.22 -6.23
N PHE A 88 3.80 4.72 -6.03
CA PHE A 88 4.24 5.99 -6.61
C PHE A 88 4.21 5.97 -8.15
N LEU A 89 4.79 4.93 -8.76
CA LEU A 89 4.83 4.76 -10.22
C LEU A 89 3.44 4.58 -10.82
N MET A 90 2.57 3.84 -10.12
CA MET A 90 1.17 3.66 -10.53
C MET A 90 0.44 5.01 -10.58
N LYS A 91 0.61 5.86 -9.57
CA LYS A 91 0.04 7.22 -9.55
C LYS A 91 0.57 8.10 -10.70
N ALA A 92 1.82 7.88 -11.10
CA ALA A 92 2.45 8.55 -12.24
C ALA A 92 2.04 7.97 -13.61
N GLY A 93 1.17 6.95 -13.66
CA GLY A 93 0.73 6.30 -14.89
C GLY A 93 1.77 5.35 -15.53
N ARG A 94 2.87 5.06 -14.83
CA ARG A 94 3.92 4.14 -15.28
C ARG A 94 3.60 2.71 -14.84
N THR A 95 2.59 2.11 -15.48
CA THR A 95 2.02 0.82 -15.08
C THR A 95 3.03 -0.32 -15.11
N GLU A 96 3.83 -0.45 -16.17
CA GLU A 96 4.82 -1.53 -16.26
C GLU A 96 5.86 -1.45 -15.13
N ASP A 97 6.40 -0.26 -14.88
CA ASP A 97 7.40 -0.05 -13.83
C ASP A 97 6.81 -0.29 -12.42
N ALA A 98 5.53 0.08 -12.24
CA ALA A 98 4.80 -0.22 -11.01
C ALA A 98 4.66 -1.73 -10.81
N ARG A 99 4.24 -2.46 -11.86
CA ARG A 99 4.13 -3.93 -11.83
C ARG A 99 5.47 -4.58 -11.50
N GLN A 100 6.57 -4.13 -12.12
CA GLN A 100 7.90 -4.63 -11.81
C GLN A 100 8.27 -4.40 -10.34
N SER A 101 7.99 -3.22 -9.81
CA SER A 101 8.28 -2.89 -8.40
C SER A 101 7.47 -3.76 -7.44
N TYR A 102 6.18 -3.96 -7.72
CA TYR A 102 5.32 -4.88 -6.97
C TYR A 102 5.83 -6.32 -7.00
N ASN A 103 6.23 -6.84 -8.17
CA ASN A 103 6.76 -8.19 -8.28
C ASN A 103 8.06 -8.40 -7.49
N MET A 104 8.94 -7.40 -7.45
CA MET A 104 10.14 -7.45 -6.59
C MET A 104 9.76 -7.50 -5.11
N SER A 105 8.78 -6.69 -4.67
CA SER A 105 8.28 -6.73 -3.30
C SER A 105 7.67 -8.09 -2.94
N LEU A 106 6.82 -8.65 -3.80
CA LEU A 106 6.19 -9.96 -3.59
C LEU A 106 7.23 -11.07 -3.44
N SER A 107 8.20 -11.15 -4.36
CA SER A 107 9.28 -12.13 -4.32
C SER A 107 10.07 -12.07 -3.00
N MET A 108 10.41 -10.86 -2.55
CA MET A 108 11.12 -10.68 -1.29
C MET A 108 10.27 -11.06 -0.07
N ARG A 109 8.98 -10.70 -0.06
CA ARG A 109 8.04 -11.04 1.03
C ARG A 109 7.85 -12.55 1.14
N ASP A 110 7.70 -13.24 0.01
CA ASP A 110 7.60 -14.71 -0.03
C ASP A 110 8.86 -15.39 0.54
N ASP A 111 10.06 -14.88 0.21
CA ASP A 111 11.30 -15.38 0.79
C ASP A 111 11.37 -15.14 2.31
N LEU A 112 10.95 -13.97 2.78
CA LEU A 112 10.97 -13.63 4.20
C LEU A 112 10.02 -14.50 5.03
N ILE A 113 8.83 -14.81 4.49
CA ILE A 113 7.89 -15.76 5.08
C ILE A 113 8.54 -17.15 5.21
N LYS A 114 9.21 -17.64 4.16
CA LYS A 114 9.90 -18.94 4.18
C LYS A 114 11.05 -18.98 5.19
N MET A 115 11.66 -17.83 5.47
CA MET A 115 12.70 -17.67 6.48
C MET A 115 12.15 -17.50 7.91
N GLY A 116 10.83 -17.36 8.05
CA GLY A 116 10.17 -17.17 9.35
C GLY A 116 10.27 -15.74 9.90
N GLU A 117 10.75 -14.78 9.10
CA GLU A 117 10.83 -13.38 9.50
C GLU A 117 9.43 -12.77 9.42
N SER A 118 8.89 -12.31 10.55
CA SER A 118 7.60 -11.61 10.66
C SER A 118 6.52 -12.01 9.63
N PRO A 119 6.08 -13.30 9.55
CA PRO A 119 5.28 -13.77 8.42
C PRO A 119 3.98 -12.97 8.20
N LEU A 120 3.31 -12.58 9.28
CA LEU A 120 2.07 -11.79 9.25
C LEU A 120 2.25 -10.41 8.60
N LEU A 121 3.39 -9.75 8.84
CA LEU A 121 3.71 -8.46 8.21
C LEU A 121 3.86 -8.61 6.69
N HIS A 122 4.45 -9.72 6.25
CA HIS A 122 4.68 -9.97 4.83
C HIS A 122 3.41 -10.42 4.12
N GLU A 123 2.61 -11.27 4.74
CA GLU A 123 1.28 -11.65 4.25
C GLU A 123 0.37 -10.42 4.11
N PHE A 124 0.40 -9.50 5.08
CA PHE A 124 -0.33 -8.22 4.99
C PHE A 124 0.13 -7.38 3.78
N GLY A 125 1.44 -7.27 3.59
CA GLY A 125 2.00 -6.56 2.43
C GLY A 125 1.65 -7.23 1.11
N ILE A 126 1.66 -8.57 1.04
CA ILE A 126 1.24 -9.33 -0.15
C ILE A 126 -0.23 -9.05 -0.48
N ALA A 127 -1.13 -9.08 0.51
CA ALA A 127 -2.54 -8.76 0.31
C ALA A 127 -2.72 -7.34 -0.27
N SER A 128 -2.03 -6.36 0.31
CA SER A 128 -2.03 -4.97 -0.19
C SER A 128 -1.56 -4.85 -1.63
N ILE A 129 -0.44 -5.49 -1.98
CA ILE A 129 0.12 -5.47 -3.34
C ILE A 129 -0.83 -6.13 -4.34
N LYS A 130 -1.47 -7.24 -3.98
CA LYS A 130 -2.46 -7.91 -4.85
C LYS A 130 -3.64 -6.99 -5.18
N ASN A 131 -4.16 -6.23 -4.20
CA ASN A 131 -5.19 -5.22 -4.48
C ASN A 131 -4.70 -4.14 -5.46
N ASN A 132 -3.46 -3.69 -5.33
CA ASN A 132 -2.89 -2.71 -6.26
C ASN A 132 -2.69 -3.29 -7.67
N LEU A 133 -2.21 -4.53 -7.78
CA LEU A 133 -2.09 -5.24 -9.05
C LEU A 133 -3.46 -5.46 -9.71
N GLY A 134 -4.50 -5.80 -8.93
CA GLY A 134 -5.87 -5.89 -9.43
C GLY A 134 -6.36 -4.58 -10.04
N THR A 135 -6.04 -3.45 -9.39
CA THR A 135 -6.37 -2.11 -9.91
C THR A 135 -5.65 -1.83 -11.24
N LEU A 136 -4.37 -2.19 -11.34
CA LEU A 136 -3.56 -2.01 -12.54
C LEU A 136 -4.12 -2.86 -13.70
N LEU A 137 -4.39 -4.14 -13.46
CA LEU A 137 -4.97 -5.06 -14.45
C LEU A 137 -6.34 -4.57 -14.93
N ALA A 138 -7.16 -4.02 -14.03
CA ALA A 138 -8.45 -3.44 -14.39
C ALA A 138 -8.31 -2.24 -15.33
N GLN A 139 -7.33 -1.36 -15.10
CA GLN A 139 -7.03 -0.21 -15.98
C GLN A 139 -6.57 -0.66 -17.38
N GLU A 140 -5.95 -1.83 -17.48
CA GLU A 140 -5.51 -2.44 -18.74
C GLU A 140 -6.62 -3.27 -19.43
N GLY A 141 -7.81 -3.36 -18.83
CA GLY A 141 -8.95 -4.13 -19.36
C GLY A 141 -8.84 -5.65 -19.11
N GLN A 142 -7.86 -6.10 -18.32
CA GLN A 142 -7.68 -7.50 -17.96
C GLN A 142 -8.59 -7.88 -16.77
N PHE A 143 -9.91 -7.79 -16.97
CA PHE A 143 -10.87 -7.90 -15.88
C PHE A 143 -10.88 -9.25 -15.15
N GLY A 144 -10.62 -10.36 -15.85
CA GLY A 144 -10.52 -11.69 -15.22
C GLY A 144 -9.35 -11.81 -14.25
N ASP A 145 -8.18 -11.34 -14.67
CA ASP A 145 -6.97 -11.35 -13.85
C ASP A 145 -7.09 -10.34 -12.70
N ALA A 146 -7.68 -9.17 -12.97
CA ALA A 146 -7.96 -8.16 -11.95
C ALA A 146 -8.86 -8.71 -10.82
N LYS A 147 -9.94 -9.40 -11.19
CA LYS A 147 -10.85 -10.04 -10.24
C LYS A 147 -10.12 -11.07 -9.38
N THR A 148 -9.29 -11.91 -9.99
CA THR A 148 -8.47 -12.90 -9.27
C THR A 148 -7.56 -12.23 -8.25
N MET A 149 -6.88 -11.15 -8.62
CA MET A 149 -6.01 -10.41 -7.70
C MET A 149 -6.77 -9.79 -6.53
N PHE A 150 -7.97 -9.24 -6.75
CA PHE A 150 -8.80 -8.73 -5.67
C PHE A 150 -9.31 -9.84 -4.73
N GLU A 151 -9.73 -10.99 -5.28
CA GLU A 151 -10.19 -12.13 -4.49
C GLU A 151 -9.06 -12.73 -3.63
N GLU A 152 -7.86 -12.85 -4.19
CA GLU A 152 -6.69 -13.29 -3.43
C GLU A 152 -6.25 -12.28 -2.35
N SER A 153 -6.37 -10.98 -2.62
CA SER A 153 -6.12 -9.92 -1.64
C SER A 153 -7.11 -10.01 -0.47
N LEU A 154 -8.41 -10.16 -0.77
CA LEU A 154 -9.46 -10.31 0.23
C LEU A 154 -9.25 -11.56 1.07
N GLY A 155 -8.93 -12.71 0.45
CA GLY A 155 -8.60 -13.94 1.17
C GLY A 155 -7.39 -13.79 2.08
N GLY A 156 -6.38 -13.01 1.67
CA GLY A 156 -5.23 -12.67 2.51
C GLY A 156 -5.60 -11.86 3.75
N TYR A 157 -6.41 -10.80 3.59
CA TYR A 157 -6.89 -10.00 4.71
C TYR A 157 -7.79 -10.78 5.66
N MET A 158 -8.72 -11.59 5.15
CA MET A 158 -9.58 -12.45 5.97
C MET A 158 -8.77 -13.48 6.76
N GLY A 159 -7.79 -14.12 6.13
CA GLY A 159 -6.91 -15.07 6.82
C GLY A 159 -6.02 -14.42 7.89
N LEU A 160 -5.70 -13.12 7.76
CA LEU A 160 -5.02 -12.35 8.82
C LEU A 160 -5.97 -12.02 9.96
N PHE A 161 -7.19 -11.57 9.65
CA PHE A 161 -8.23 -11.28 10.63
C PHE A 161 -8.59 -12.54 11.47
N ASP A 162 -8.73 -13.71 10.85
CA ASP A 162 -9.03 -14.95 11.57
C ASP A 162 -7.93 -15.35 12.58
N ARG A 163 -6.67 -14.96 12.31
CA ARG A 163 -5.53 -15.21 13.21
C ARG A 163 -5.35 -14.12 14.25
N ILE A 164 -5.69 -12.88 13.90
CA ILE A 164 -5.55 -11.68 14.75
C ILE A 164 -6.79 -10.79 14.51
N PRO A 165 -7.90 -11.06 15.21
CA PRO A 165 -9.18 -10.42 14.95
C PRO A 165 -9.25 -8.96 15.45
N ASP A 166 -8.33 -8.54 16.29
CA ASP A 166 -8.37 -7.22 16.95
C ASP A 166 -7.58 -6.13 16.20
N ASP A 167 -6.97 -6.43 15.04
CA ASP A 167 -6.24 -5.44 14.24
C ASP A 167 -7.14 -4.82 13.15
N PRO A 168 -7.58 -3.55 13.32
CA PRO A 168 -8.46 -2.89 12.35
C PRO A 168 -7.81 -2.69 10.98
N ALA A 169 -6.48 -2.82 10.85
CA ALA A 169 -5.79 -2.69 9.57
C ALA A 169 -6.21 -3.77 8.56
N TYR A 170 -6.58 -4.98 9.01
CA TYR A 170 -6.98 -6.07 8.13
C TYR A 170 -8.38 -5.85 7.56
N GLU A 171 -9.33 -5.47 8.42
CA GLU A 171 -10.69 -5.10 8.00
C GLU A 171 -10.65 -3.88 7.07
N TYR A 172 -9.83 -2.88 7.39
CA TYR A 172 -9.65 -1.72 6.52
C TYR A 172 -9.09 -2.09 5.15
N GLY A 173 -8.10 -2.98 5.09
CA GLY A 173 -7.56 -3.52 3.84
C GLY A 173 -8.62 -4.30 3.03
N ALA A 174 -9.44 -5.11 3.70
CA ALA A 174 -10.55 -5.83 3.08
C ALA A 174 -11.60 -4.85 2.50
N ALA A 175 -11.97 -3.80 3.22
CA ALA A 175 -12.94 -2.80 2.76
C ALA A 175 -12.45 -2.03 1.51
N LEU A 176 -11.16 -1.67 1.46
CA LEU A 176 -10.54 -1.07 0.28
C LEU A 176 -10.63 -2.00 -0.93
N THR A 177 -10.34 -3.28 -0.71
CA THR A 177 -10.34 -4.32 -1.75
C THR A 177 -11.76 -4.57 -2.28
N LEU A 178 -12.75 -4.65 -1.39
CA LEU A 178 -14.16 -4.78 -1.74
C LEU A 178 -14.64 -3.59 -2.58
N ASN A 179 -14.31 -2.35 -2.19
CA ASN A 179 -14.65 -1.18 -3.01
C ASN A 179 -14.07 -1.29 -4.44
N ASN A 180 -12.82 -1.74 -4.59
CA ASN A 180 -12.21 -1.88 -5.92
C ASN A 180 -12.81 -3.04 -6.73
N LEU A 181 -13.13 -4.16 -6.07
CA LEU A 181 -13.82 -5.29 -6.69
C LEU A 181 -15.23 -4.90 -7.15
N ALA A 182 -15.99 -4.17 -6.33
CA ALA A 182 -17.31 -3.65 -6.70
C ALA A 182 -17.22 -2.74 -7.92
N LYS A 183 -16.22 -1.86 -7.98
CA LYS A 183 -15.97 -1.02 -9.16
C LYS A 183 -15.71 -1.86 -10.40
N LEU A 184 -14.83 -2.86 -10.31
CA LEU A 184 -14.57 -3.77 -11.41
C LEU A 184 -15.84 -4.49 -11.89
N LEU A 185 -16.67 -4.98 -10.95
CA LEU A 185 -17.95 -5.62 -11.28
C LEU A 185 -18.92 -4.65 -11.96
N ALA A 186 -18.96 -3.39 -11.53
CA ALA A 186 -19.76 -2.35 -12.17
C ALA A 186 -19.28 -2.05 -13.60
N ASP A 187 -17.96 -2.02 -13.82
CA ASP A 187 -17.35 -1.85 -15.15
C ASP A 187 -17.58 -3.07 -16.07
N MET A 188 -17.93 -4.23 -15.50
CA MET A 188 -18.36 -5.44 -16.20
C MET A 188 -19.89 -5.57 -16.33
N ASP A 189 -20.64 -4.48 -16.10
CA ASP A 189 -22.11 -4.45 -16.12
C ASP A 189 -22.82 -5.38 -15.12
N ARG A 190 -22.11 -5.87 -14.10
CA ARG A 190 -22.66 -6.69 -13.00
C ARG A 190 -23.15 -5.81 -11.85
N HIS A 191 -24.12 -4.96 -12.14
CA HIS A 191 -24.52 -3.87 -11.24
C HIS A 191 -25.07 -4.33 -9.88
N GLU A 192 -25.92 -5.36 -9.82
CA GLU A 192 -26.44 -5.84 -8.52
C GLU A 192 -25.35 -6.48 -7.65
N ASP A 193 -24.43 -7.23 -8.26
CA ASP A 193 -23.28 -7.79 -7.54
C ASP A 193 -22.38 -6.67 -7.01
N ALA A 194 -22.08 -5.67 -7.85
CA ALA A 194 -21.29 -4.52 -7.47
C ALA A 194 -21.92 -3.75 -6.29
N LYS A 195 -23.24 -3.53 -6.35
CA LYS A 195 -23.99 -2.86 -5.28
C LYS A 195 -23.84 -3.60 -3.95
N HIS A 196 -24.06 -4.91 -3.93
CA HIS A 196 -23.89 -5.71 -2.73
C HIS A 196 -22.47 -5.65 -2.16
N ILE A 197 -21.44 -5.69 -3.01
CA ILE A 197 -20.04 -5.61 -2.57
C ILE A 197 -19.72 -4.21 -2.02
N TYR A 198 -20.25 -3.13 -2.59
CA TYR A 198 -20.13 -1.79 -2.01
C TYR A 198 -20.80 -1.68 -0.64
N GLU A 199 -22.00 -2.25 -0.48
CA GLU A 199 -22.72 -2.29 0.81
C GLU A 199 -21.88 -3.03 1.87
N SER A 200 -21.27 -4.18 1.54
CA SER A 200 -20.38 -4.89 2.46
C SER A 200 -19.13 -4.10 2.84
N ALA A 201 -18.53 -3.34 1.90
CA ALA A 201 -17.41 -2.47 2.22
C ALA A 201 -17.80 -1.36 3.20
N LEU A 202 -19.00 -0.78 3.04
CA LEU A 202 -19.53 0.25 3.92
C LEU A 202 -19.85 -0.27 5.32
N GLU A 203 -20.37 -1.49 5.44
CA GLU A 203 -20.59 -2.14 6.74
C GLU A 203 -19.29 -2.24 7.56
N ILE A 204 -18.18 -2.60 6.91
CA ILE A 204 -16.86 -2.62 7.54
C ILE A 204 -16.43 -1.21 7.96
N TYR A 205 -16.55 -0.21 7.07
CA TYR A 205 -16.20 1.17 7.43
C TYR A 205 -17.03 1.72 8.60
N VAL A 206 -18.32 1.35 8.69
CA VAL A 206 -19.17 1.71 9.83
C VAL A 206 -18.65 1.07 11.12
N GLY A 207 -18.22 -0.19 11.08
CA GLY A 207 -17.56 -0.86 12.21
C GLY A 207 -16.29 -0.13 12.64
N LEU A 208 -15.40 0.16 11.68
CA LEU A 208 -14.14 0.87 11.91
C LEU A 208 -14.34 2.28 12.48
N LEU A 209 -15.32 3.04 11.97
CA LEU A 209 -15.64 4.38 12.46
C LEU A 209 -16.32 4.37 13.83
N LYS A 210 -16.94 3.26 14.28
CA LYS A 210 -17.38 3.12 15.67
C LYS A 210 -16.20 2.97 16.63
N LEU A 211 -15.12 2.32 16.19
CA LEU A 211 -13.91 2.11 16.98
C LEU A 211 -13.01 3.35 17.00
N GLU A 212 -12.81 3.96 15.83
CA GLU A 212 -12.01 5.17 15.66
C GLU A 212 -12.79 6.25 14.88
N PRO A 213 -13.72 6.97 15.53
CA PRO A 213 -14.57 7.96 14.85
C PRO A 213 -13.80 9.06 14.13
N GLU A 214 -12.67 9.49 14.70
CA GLU A 214 -11.87 10.59 14.16
C GLU A 214 -10.85 10.15 13.09
N LYS A 215 -10.86 8.88 12.68
CA LYS A 215 -9.88 8.38 11.72
C LYS A 215 -10.17 8.89 10.31
N VAL A 216 -9.45 9.96 9.93
CA VAL A 216 -9.57 10.62 8.62
C VAL A 216 -9.46 9.64 7.44
N SER A 217 -8.60 8.62 7.52
CA SER A 217 -8.48 7.62 6.44
C SER A 217 -9.75 6.79 6.28
N TYR A 218 -10.43 6.40 7.37
CA TYR A 218 -11.68 5.65 7.29
C TYR A 218 -12.78 6.53 6.70
N LYS A 219 -12.92 7.78 7.18
CA LYS A 219 -13.88 8.75 6.64
C LYS A 219 -13.71 8.95 5.13
N LYS A 220 -12.48 9.22 4.66
CA LYS A 220 -12.20 9.44 3.22
C LYS A 220 -12.54 8.24 2.34
N HIS A 221 -12.27 7.02 2.78
CA HIS A 221 -12.51 5.83 1.96
C HIS A 221 -13.96 5.36 2.02
N ALA A 222 -14.64 5.52 3.15
CA ALA A 222 -16.08 5.34 3.26
C ALA A 222 -16.84 6.31 2.34
N ALA A 223 -16.48 7.61 2.36
CA ALA A 223 -17.05 8.63 1.48
C ALA A 223 -16.88 8.27 0.00
N ARG A 224 -15.68 7.85 -0.41
CA ARG A 224 -15.43 7.40 -1.78
C ARG A 224 -16.23 6.15 -2.16
N THR A 225 -16.44 5.24 -1.22
CA THR A 225 -17.27 4.04 -1.44
C THR A 225 -18.75 4.44 -1.63
N LEU A 226 -19.24 5.40 -0.85
CA LEU A 226 -20.58 5.99 -1.00
C LEU A 226 -20.74 6.67 -2.37
N GLU A 227 -19.76 7.46 -2.82
CA GLU A 227 -19.79 8.10 -4.15
C GLU A 227 -19.83 7.08 -5.29
N ASN A 228 -19.04 6.00 -5.18
CA ASN A 228 -19.04 4.93 -6.18
C ASN A 228 -20.38 4.20 -6.22
N LEU A 229 -20.97 3.90 -5.05
CA LEU A 229 -22.29 3.32 -4.94
C LEU A 229 -23.37 4.25 -5.49
N ALA A 230 -23.30 5.56 -5.19
CA ALA A 230 -24.20 6.56 -5.73
C ALA A 230 -24.18 6.57 -7.26
N SER A 231 -22.98 6.65 -7.85
CA SER A 231 -22.80 6.60 -9.30
C SER A 231 -23.42 5.34 -9.92
N LEU A 232 -23.22 4.18 -9.29
CA LEU A 232 -23.82 2.91 -9.72
C LEU A 232 -25.36 2.94 -9.64
N LEU A 233 -25.91 3.43 -8.53
CA LEU A 233 -27.37 3.55 -8.34
C LEU A 233 -28.00 4.47 -9.39
N GLY A 234 -27.34 5.57 -9.73
CA GLY A 234 -27.76 6.44 -10.84
C GLY A 234 -27.79 5.71 -12.18
N LYS A 235 -26.77 4.89 -12.49
CA LYS A 235 -26.78 4.04 -13.70
C LYS A 235 -27.92 3.01 -13.71
N MET A 236 -28.35 2.57 -12.53
CA MET A 236 -29.49 1.66 -12.35
C MET A 236 -30.86 2.38 -12.35
N GLY A 237 -30.91 3.71 -12.52
CA GLY A 237 -32.15 4.48 -12.48
C GLY A 237 -32.71 4.72 -11.08
N ARG A 238 -31.93 4.48 -10.03
CA ARG A 238 -32.29 4.69 -8.62
C ARG A 238 -31.81 6.07 -8.15
N GLU A 239 -32.40 7.12 -8.70
CA GLU A 239 -31.94 8.51 -8.50
C GLU A 239 -32.04 8.97 -7.04
N GLU A 240 -33.13 8.66 -6.34
CA GLU A 240 -33.31 9.03 -4.93
C GLU A 240 -32.25 8.37 -4.03
N ASP A 241 -32.01 7.08 -4.22
CA ASP A 241 -30.98 6.34 -3.48
C ASP A 241 -29.58 6.86 -3.81
N SER A 242 -29.31 7.20 -5.07
CA SER A 242 -28.05 7.83 -5.48
C SER A 242 -27.82 9.15 -4.77
N LEU A 243 -28.84 10.01 -4.67
CA LEU A 243 -28.73 11.30 -4.00
C LEU A 243 -28.42 11.12 -2.51
N CYS A 244 -29.13 10.20 -1.86
CA CYS A 244 -28.89 9.86 -0.45
C CYS A 244 -27.43 9.44 -0.19
N MET A 245 -26.86 8.58 -1.05
CA MET A 245 -25.45 8.16 -0.89
C MET A 245 -24.46 9.32 -1.09
N TYR A 246 -24.71 10.23 -2.04
CA TYR A 246 -23.88 11.42 -2.21
C TYR A 246 -23.97 12.37 -1.00
N GLU A 247 -25.16 12.53 -0.42
CA GLU A 247 -25.37 13.33 0.79
C GLU A 247 -24.59 12.75 1.97
N SER A 248 -24.68 11.44 2.22
CA SER A 248 -23.90 10.78 3.27
C SER A 248 -22.38 10.87 3.04
N SER A 249 -21.91 10.80 1.79
CA SER A 249 -20.49 11.02 1.48
C SER A 249 -20.05 12.42 1.89
N ARG A 250 -20.84 13.43 1.51
CA ARG A 250 -20.54 14.83 1.82
C ARG A 250 -20.52 15.09 3.32
N GLU A 251 -21.50 14.60 4.06
CA GLU A 251 -21.54 14.72 5.53
C GLU A 251 -20.25 14.18 6.16
N LEU A 252 -19.82 12.99 5.74
CA LEU A 252 -18.61 12.36 6.25
C LEU A 252 -17.33 13.15 5.92
N LEU A 253 -17.28 13.81 4.76
CA LEU A 253 -16.17 14.67 4.35
C LEU A 253 -16.18 16.03 5.06
N GLU A 254 -17.35 16.56 5.42
CA GLU A 254 -17.49 17.79 6.20
C GLU A 254 -16.91 17.63 7.61
N GLU A 255 -17.03 16.45 8.22
CA GLU A 255 -16.43 16.13 9.52
C GLU A 255 -14.88 16.03 9.53
N ILE A 256 -14.22 16.20 8.39
CA ILE A 256 -12.74 16.17 8.29
C ILE A 256 -12.15 17.59 8.44
N GLN A 257 -12.98 18.64 8.34
CA GLN A 257 -12.58 20.05 8.37
C GLN A 257 -12.20 20.54 9.78
#